data_AF-A0A521FGA1-F1
#
_entry.id   AF-A0A521FGA1-F1
#
_cell.length_a   1.000
_cell.length_b   1.000
_cell.length_c   1.000
_cell.angle_alpha   90.00
_cell.angle_beta   90.00
_cell.angle_gamma   90.00
#
_symmetry.space_group_name_H-M   'P 1'
#
loop_
_entity.id
_entity.type
_entity.pdbx_description
1 polymer ?
#
loop_
_entity_poly.entity_id
_entity_poly.type
_entity_poly.pdbx_seq_one_letter_code
_entity_poly.pdbx_strand_id
1 'polypeptide(L)'
;MLGVYAIFLTHAILRGRKEGEKISWEKKDIALSAAGAIAIAVGAFFIVKATENIVSSLGISQIVGGLFITGIMTTAPEIFKTWSVVKGGEVTAGTTSVIADNAITMSVAFFPLALVNTPVEDFQLYWVNLAFVGLMPLLYSVFVHQSKSQHGFSRWQILVFDAAYILYILTMLFVVLELF
;
A
#
# COMPACT_ATOMS: atom_id res chain seq x y z
N MET A 1 -18.28 -4.23 3.82
CA MET A 1 -16.88 -3.96 4.25
C MET A 1 -16.80 -2.79 5.22
N LEU A 2 -17.35 -1.60 4.91
CA LEU A 2 -17.35 -0.44 5.82
C LEU A 2 -17.97 -0.71 7.21
N GLY A 3 -19.09 -1.45 7.28
CA GLY A 3 -19.69 -1.82 8.57
C GLY A 3 -18.81 -2.72 9.43
N VAL A 4 -18.09 -3.67 8.81
CA VAL A 4 -17.12 -4.54 9.51
C VAL A 4 -15.92 -3.73 9.99
N TYR A 5 -15.44 -2.79 9.16
CA TYR A 5 -14.37 -1.87 9.55
C TYR A 5 -14.79 -0.96 10.71
N ALA A 6 -16.02 -0.46 10.72
CA ALA A 6 -16.56 0.32 11.83
C ALA A 6 -16.63 -0.50 13.13
N ILE A 7 -17.03 -1.78 13.05
CA ILE A 7 -17.00 -2.71 14.20
C ILE A 7 -15.56 -2.93 14.67
N PHE A 8 -14.62 -3.17 13.75
CA PHE A 8 -13.20 -3.34 14.06
C PHE A 8 -12.63 -2.10 14.77
N LEU A 9 -12.86 -0.90 14.23
CA LEU A 9 -12.43 0.36 14.83
C LEU A 9 -13.03 0.56 16.23
N THR A 10 -14.34 0.33 16.37
CA THR A 10 -15.03 0.44 17.66
C THR A 10 -14.41 -0.53 18.68
N HIS A 11 -14.17 -1.78 18.28
CA HIS A 11 -13.56 -2.78 19.15
C HIS A 11 -12.11 -2.41 19.49
N ALA A 12 -11.33 -1.92 18.53
CA ALA A 12 -9.94 -1.49 18.73
C ALA A 12 -9.85 -0.31 19.71
N ILE A 13 -10.71 0.70 19.56
CA ILE A 13 -10.75 1.87 20.45
C ILE A 13 -11.16 1.46 21.88
N LEU A 14 -12.13 0.55 22.02
CA LEU A 14 -12.59 0.09 23.33
C LEU A 14 -11.54 -0.77 24.05
N ARG A 15 -10.81 -1.64 23.33
CA ARG A 15 -9.80 -2.54 23.91
C ARG A 15 -8.42 -1.91 24.09
N GLY A 16 -8.05 -0.98 23.20
CA GLY A 16 -6.78 -0.26 23.23
C GLY A 16 -6.72 0.84 24.29
N ARG A 17 -7.83 1.08 25.01
CA ARG A 17 -7.95 2.12 26.05
C ARG A 17 -7.24 1.78 27.38
N LYS A 18 -6.18 0.97 27.36
CA LYS A 18 -5.31 0.77 28.53
C LYS A 18 -4.33 1.94 28.64
N GLU A 19 -4.54 2.79 29.65
CA GLU A 19 -3.63 3.85 30.13
C GLU A 19 -2.67 4.44 29.09
N GLY A 20 -3.20 4.98 28.00
CA GLY A 20 -2.41 5.80 27.08
C GLY A 20 -2.05 7.12 27.77
N GLU A 21 -0.80 7.55 27.64
CA GLU A 21 -0.37 8.88 28.09
C GLU A 21 -1.38 9.93 27.58
N LYS A 22 -1.84 10.80 28.49
CA LYS A 22 -2.73 11.91 28.12
C LYS A 22 -1.93 12.94 27.33
N ILE A 23 -1.80 12.72 26.02
CA ILE A 23 -1.22 13.67 25.10
C ILE A 23 -2.25 14.79 24.91
N SER A 24 -1.93 15.99 25.42
CA SER A 24 -2.73 17.19 25.17
C SER A 24 -2.42 17.68 23.75
N TRP A 25 -3.39 17.58 22.86
CA TRP A 25 -3.27 18.11 21.50
C TRP A 25 -3.28 19.62 21.53
N GLU A 26 -2.19 20.26 21.11
CA GLU A 26 -2.20 21.70 20.90
C GLU A 26 -2.92 22.03 19.59
N LYS A 27 -3.47 23.25 19.49
CA LYS A 27 -4.08 23.73 18.23
C LYS A 27 -3.10 23.66 17.05
N LYS A 28 -1.80 23.82 17.34
CA LYS A 28 -0.71 23.70 16.38
C LYS A 28 -0.60 22.28 15.81
N ASP A 29 -0.71 21.25 16.65
CA ASP A 29 -0.58 19.85 16.24
C ASP A 29 -1.75 19.43 15.35
N ILE A 30 -2.97 19.89 15.70
CA ILE A 30 -4.17 19.68 14.89
C ILE A 30 -4.01 20.36 13.53
N ALA A 31 -3.56 21.63 13.51
CA ALA A 31 -3.36 22.38 12.28
C ALA A 31 -2.30 21.75 11.38
N LEU A 32 -1.16 21.31 11.95
CA LEU A 32 -0.11 20.61 11.21
C LEU A 32 -0.60 19.27 10.65
N SER A 33 -1.37 18.52 11.43
CA SER A 33 -1.94 17.24 10.99
C SER A 33 -2.92 17.44 9.82
N ALA A 34 -3.81 18.43 9.91
CA ALA A 34 -4.74 18.77 8.85
C ALA A 34 -4.01 19.26 7.58
N ALA A 35 -3.00 20.14 7.73
CA ALA A 35 -2.20 20.61 6.61
C ALA A 35 -1.43 19.47 5.92
N GLY A 36 -0.90 18.52 6.70
CA GLY A 36 -0.24 17.33 6.19
C GLY A 36 -1.19 16.45 5.37
N ALA A 37 -2.40 16.20 5.87
CA ALA A 37 -3.42 15.44 5.15
C ALA A 37 -3.80 16.11 3.80
N ILE A 38 -3.96 17.43 3.79
CA ILE A 38 -4.23 18.19 2.56
C ILE A 38 -3.05 18.10 1.59
N ALA A 39 -1.82 18.25 2.07
CA ALA A 39 -0.63 18.16 1.25
C ALA A 39 -0.49 16.78 0.58
N ILE A 40 -0.79 15.69 1.30
CA ILE A 40 -0.81 14.34 0.74
C ILE A 40 -1.89 14.21 -0.35
N ALA A 41 -3.11 14.69 -0.08
CA ALA A 41 -4.21 14.63 -1.04
C ALA A 41 -3.90 15.40 -2.35
N VAL A 42 -3.36 16.61 -2.20
CA VAL A 42 -2.94 17.44 -3.34
C VAL A 42 -1.75 16.82 -4.08
N GLY A 43 -0.78 16.28 -3.34
CA GLY A 43 0.36 15.56 -3.91
C GLY A 43 -0.07 14.35 -4.75
N ALA A 44 -1.01 13.55 -4.24
CA ALA A 44 -1.58 12.41 -4.96
C ALA A 44 -2.22 12.84 -6.29
N PHE A 45 -2.99 13.94 -6.30
CA PHE A 45 -3.57 14.49 -7.52
C PHE A 45 -2.51 14.87 -8.56
N PHE A 46 -1.44 15.56 -8.13
CA PHE A 46 -0.36 15.94 -9.03
C PHE A 46 0.45 14.74 -9.55
N ILE A 47 0.65 13.70 -8.73
CA ILE A 47 1.32 12.46 -9.15
C ILE A 47 0.54 11.78 -10.28
N VAL A 48 -0.78 11.67 -10.15
CA VAL A 48 -1.64 11.06 -11.18
C VAL A 48 -1.54 11.87 -12.48
N LYS A 49 -1.73 13.18 -12.42
CA LYS A 49 -1.67 14.04 -13.62
C LYS A 49 -0.29 14.05 -14.29
N ALA A 50 0.79 14.04 -13.50
CA ALA A 50 2.13 13.95 -14.02
C ALA A 50 2.35 12.61 -14.73
N THR A 51 1.87 11.52 -14.15
CA THR A 51 1.95 10.18 -14.75
C THR A 51 1.21 10.12 -16.08
N GLU A 52 -0.03 10.63 -16.14
CA GLU A 52 -0.84 10.69 -17.37
C GLU A 52 -0.12 11.45 -18.49
N ASN A 53 0.53 12.57 -18.17
CA ASN A 53 1.29 13.36 -19.13
C ASN A 53 2.54 12.62 -19.60
N ILE A 54 3.30 12.00 -18.67
CA ILE A 54 4.50 11.22 -19.01
C ILE A 54 4.15 10.11 -19.98
N VAL A 55 3.18 9.26 -19.65
CA VAL A 55 2.85 8.12 -20.54
C VAL A 55 2.25 8.57 -21.86
N SER A 56 1.44 9.65 -21.88
CA SER A 56 0.93 10.22 -23.13
C SER A 56 2.06 10.73 -24.03
N SER A 57 3.07 11.39 -23.46
CA SER A 57 4.23 11.87 -24.22
C SER A 57 5.14 10.76 -24.75
N LEU A 58 5.17 9.62 -24.05
CA LEU A 58 5.94 8.44 -24.45
C LEU A 58 5.14 7.50 -25.37
N GLY A 59 3.86 7.78 -25.62
CA GLY A 59 2.98 6.89 -26.39
C GLY A 59 2.68 5.57 -25.69
N ILE A 60 2.82 5.52 -24.36
CA ILE A 60 2.61 4.32 -23.53
C ILE A 60 1.17 4.33 -23.02
N SER A 61 0.57 3.14 -22.87
CA SER A 61 -0.78 2.99 -22.31
C SER A 61 -0.89 3.55 -20.89
N GLN A 62 -2.01 4.21 -20.60
CA GLN A 62 -2.34 4.76 -19.28
C GLN A 62 -2.38 3.68 -18.19
N ILE A 63 -2.76 2.46 -18.54
CA ILE A 63 -2.75 1.30 -17.63
C ILE A 63 -1.32 1.03 -17.12
N VAL A 64 -0.35 1.08 -18.02
CA VAL A 64 1.08 0.88 -17.69
C VAL A 64 1.58 1.99 -16.80
N GLY A 65 1.21 3.24 -17.09
CA GLY A 65 1.51 4.40 -16.23
C GLY A 65 0.95 4.24 -14.82
N GLY A 66 -0.33 3.88 -14.72
CA GLY A 66 -1.00 3.66 -13.45
C GLY A 66 -0.33 2.56 -12.62
N LEU A 67 -0.01 1.43 -13.24
CA LEU A 67 0.55 0.27 -12.54
C LEU A 67 2.00 0.48 -12.09
N PHE A 68 2.86 1.07 -12.93
CA PHE A 68 4.29 1.11 -12.66
C PHE A 68 4.81 2.46 -12.15
N ILE A 69 4.18 3.57 -12.56
CA ILE A 69 4.63 4.91 -12.16
C ILE A 69 3.80 5.38 -10.96
N THR A 70 2.47 5.45 -11.11
CA THR A 70 1.59 5.95 -10.05
C THR A 70 1.71 5.08 -8.79
N GLY A 71 1.68 3.75 -8.93
CA GLY A 71 1.81 2.81 -7.80
C GLY A 71 3.02 3.09 -6.91
N ILE A 72 4.23 3.14 -7.47
CA ILE A 72 5.47 3.44 -6.73
C ILE A 72 5.40 4.80 -6.05
N MET A 73 4.93 5.81 -6.77
CA MET A 73 4.86 7.18 -6.26
C MET A 73 3.85 7.31 -5.11
N THR A 74 2.75 6.56 -5.15
CA THR A 74 1.75 6.56 -4.06
C THR A 74 2.20 5.81 -2.81
N THR A 75 3.15 4.88 -2.91
CA THR A 75 3.73 4.17 -1.76
C THR A 75 4.86 4.96 -1.09
N ALA A 76 5.44 5.97 -1.74
CA ALA A 76 6.54 6.75 -1.18
C ALA A 76 6.23 7.41 0.19
N PRO A 77 5.05 8.03 0.42
CA PRO A 77 4.69 8.56 1.73
C PRO A 77 4.64 7.48 2.81
N GLU A 78 4.20 6.26 2.48
CA GLU A 78 4.12 5.14 3.42
C GLU A 78 5.51 4.65 3.84
N ILE A 79 6.45 4.60 2.90
CA ILE A 79 7.87 4.29 3.17
C ILE A 79 8.43 5.32 4.14
N PHE A 80 8.20 6.61 3.88
CA PHE A 80 8.67 7.69 4.76
C PHE A 80 8.06 7.61 6.16
N LYS A 81 6.74 7.42 6.25
CA LYS A 81 6.02 7.23 7.52
C LYS A 81 6.59 6.06 8.31
N THR A 82 6.74 4.91 7.67
CA THR A 82 7.23 3.69 8.30
C THR A 82 8.66 3.86 8.79
N TRP A 83 9.52 4.45 7.95
CA TRP A 83 10.89 4.76 8.33
C TRP A 83 10.98 5.70 9.53
N SER A 84 10.15 6.74 9.57
CA SER A 84 10.08 7.69 10.69
C SER A 84 9.71 6.99 12.01
N VAL A 85 8.70 6.12 12.00
CA VAL A 85 8.26 5.34 13.18
C VAL A 85 9.34 4.37 13.64
N VAL A 86 9.94 3.62 12.72
CA VAL A 86 11.01 2.66 13.03
C VAL A 86 12.24 3.38 13.59
N LYS A 87 12.61 4.54 13.05
CA LYS A 87 13.71 5.37 13.56
C LYS A 87 13.43 5.89 14.98
N GLY A 88 12.18 6.05 15.36
CA GLY A 88 11.75 6.37 16.72
C GLY A 88 11.88 5.22 17.73
N GLY A 89 12.31 4.02 17.31
CA GLY A 89 12.46 2.84 18.16
C GLY A 89 11.26 1.88 18.11
N GLU A 90 10.16 2.28 17.47
CA GLU A 90 8.91 1.54 17.43
C GLU A 90 8.84 0.56 16.24
N VAL A 91 9.79 -0.38 16.20
CA VAL A 91 9.95 -1.32 15.06
C VAL A 91 8.66 -2.11 14.79
N THR A 92 8.06 -2.69 15.85
CA THR A 92 6.84 -3.50 15.73
C THR A 92 5.66 -2.68 15.24
N ALA A 93 5.52 -1.43 15.68
CA ALA A 93 4.45 -0.55 15.21
C ALA A 93 4.65 -0.19 13.73
N GLY A 94 5.90 0.12 13.34
CA GLY A 94 6.27 0.37 11.96
C GLY A 94 5.91 -0.80 11.04
N THR A 95 6.39 -2.01 11.35
CA THR A 95 6.14 -3.20 10.52
C THR A 95 4.67 -3.60 10.48
N THR A 96 3.96 -3.50 11.61
CA THR A 96 2.53 -3.83 11.67
C THR A 96 1.70 -2.81 10.87
N SER A 97 2.11 -1.54 10.85
CA SER A 97 1.40 -0.49 10.10
C SER A 97 1.39 -0.77 8.59
N VAL A 98 2.50 -1.25 8.01
CA VAL A 98 2.59 -1.58 6.58
C VAL A 98 1.61 -2.70 6.20
N ILE A 99 1.48 -3.73 7.05
CA ILE A 99 0.54 -4.83 6.80
C ILE A 99 -0.90 -4.36 6.95
N ALA A 100 -1.19 -3.51 7.95
CA ALA A 100 -2.50 -2.93 8.17
C ALA A 100 -2.96 -2.04 7.01
N ASP A 101 -2.06 -1.20 6.47
CA ASP A 101 -2.35 -0.30 5.35
C ASP A 101 -2.77 -1.09 4.09
N ASN A 102 -2.10 -2.20 3.80
CA ASN A 102 -2.49 -3.10 2.70
C ASN A 102 -3.85 -3.78 2.93
N ALA A 103 -4.13 -4.22 4.16
CA ALA A 103 -5.42 -4.81 4.51
C ALA A 103 -6.58 -3.79 4.39
N ILE A 104 -6.35 -2.54 4.79
CA ILE A 104 -7.33 -1.45 4.63
C ILE A 104 -7.51 -1.13 3.15
N THR A 105 -6.44 -1.01 2.38
CA THR A 105 -6.53 -0.77 0.93
C THR A 105 -7.37 -1.85 0.24
N MET A 106 -7.12 -3.12 0.53
CA MET A 106 -7.87 -4.24 -0.06
C MET A 106 -9.34 -4.35 0.40
N SER A 107 -9.73 -3.68 1.47
CA SER A 107 -11.10 -3.75 2.01
C SER A 107 -11.91 -2.48 1.81
N VAL A 108 -11.27 -1.31 1.84
CA VAL A 108 -11.91 0.01 1.78
C VAL A 108 -11.70 0.66 0.42
N ALA A 109 -10.54 0.51 -0.24
CA ALA A 109 -10.29 1.19 -1.51
C ALA A 109 -11.14 0.66 -2.68
N PHE A 110 -11.69 -0.55 -2.56
CA PHE A 110 -12.67 -1.09 -3.52
C PHE A 110 -14.07 -0.47 -3.40
N PHE A 111 -14.37 0.24 -2.30
CA PHE A 111 -15.72 0.77 -2.08
C PHE A 111 -16.16 1.80 -3.14
N PRO A 112 -15.36 2.82 -3.50
CA PRO A 112 -15.73 3.74 -4.58
C PRO A 112 -15.92 3.05 -5.93
N LEU A 113 -15.10 2.04 -6.25
CA LEU A 113 -15.22 1.26 -7.48
C LEU A 113 -16.53 0.44 -7.51
N ALA A 114 -16.90 -0.15 -6.38
CA ALA A 114 -18.14 -0.89 -6.24
C ALA A 114 -19.39 0.01 -6.33
N LEU A 115 -19.32 1.26 -5.87
CA LEU A 115 -20.43 2.21 -5.97
C LEU A 115 -20.77 2.61 -7.42
N VAL A 116 -19.76 2.66 -8.29
CA VAL A 116 -19.91 3.10 -9.69
C VAL A 116 -20.21 1.92 -10.63
N ASN A 117 -20.26 0.68 -10.11
CA ASN A 117 -20.48 -0.56 -10.87
C ASN A 117 -19.52 -0.70 -12.07
N THR A 118 -18.25 -0.34 -11.90
CA THR A 118 -17.28 -0.41 -12.99
C THR A 118 -16.99 -1.88 -13.33
N PRO A 119 -17.33 -2.37 -14.54
CA PRO A 119 -17.02 -3.73 -14.94
C PRO A 119 -15.51 -3.92 -15.11
N VAL A 120 -15.03 -5.14 -14.88
CA VAL A 120 -13.65 -5.51 -15.21
C VAL A 120 -13.57 -5.73 -16.73
N GLU A 121 -12.97 -4.79 -17.44
CA GLU A 121 -12.84 -4.84 -18.90
C GLU A 121 -11.76 -5.84 -19.36
N ASP A 122 -10.62 -5.86 -18.66
CA ASP A 122 -9.51 -6.77 -18.91
C ASP A 122 -9.36 -7.76 -17.74
N PHE A 123 -9.94 -8.94 -17.91
CA PHE A 123 -9.92 -9.98 -16.89
C PHE A 123 -8.52 -10.60 -16.69
N GLN A 124 -7.71 -10.68 -17.76
CA GLN A 124 -6.36 -11.23 -17.66
C GLN A 124 -5.48 -10.31 -16.82
N LEU A 125 -5.51 -9.00 -17.11
CA LEU A 125 -4.85 -7.98 -16.32
C LEU A 125 -5.29 -8.01 -14.86
N TYR A 126 -6.60 -8.07 -14.63
CA TYR A 126 -7.17 -8.09 -13.29
C TYR A 126 -6.74 -9.31 -12.48
N TRP A 127 -6.85 -10.52 -13.05
CA TRP A 127 -6.53 -11.76 -12.35
C TRP A 127 -5.04 -11.90 -12.06
N VAL A 128 -4.15 -11.49 -12.98
CA VAL A 128 -2.70 -11.51 -12.75
C VAL A 128 -2.30 -10.55 -11.62
N ASN A 129 -2.87 -9.34 -11.59
CA ASN A 129 -2.68 -8.40 -10.48
C ASN A 129 -3.17 -8.98 -9.15
N LEU A 130 -4.36 -9.58 -9.14
CA LEU A 130 -4.95 -10.16 -7.94
C LEU A 130 -4.11 -11.34 -7.41
N ALA A 131 -3.63 -12.21 -8.30
CA ALA A 131 -2.75 -13.31 -7.94
C ALA A 131 -1.45 -12.82 -7.30
N PHE A 132 -0.85 -11.75 -7.86
CA PHE A 132 0.37 -11.16 -7.31
C PHE A 132 0.16 -10.52 -5.93
N VAL A 133 -0.95 -9.78 -5.78
CA VAL A 133 -1.37 -9.21 -4.49
C VAL A 133 -1.60 -10.29 -3.44
N GLY A 134 -2.10 -11.47 -3.83
CA GLY A 134 -2.25 -12.62 -2.92
C GLY A 134 -0.92 -13.32 -2.60
N LEU A 135 -0.03 -13.44 -3.59
CA LEU A 135 1.27 -14.09 -3.45
C LEU A 135 2.15 -13.39 -2.41
N MET A 136 2.18 -12.05 -2.42
CA MET A 136 3.09 -11.30 -1.55
C MET A 136 2.84 -11.54 -0.05
N PRO A 137 1.62 -11.37 0.50
CA PRO A 137 1.31 -11.73 1.88
C PRO A 137 1.58 -13.20 2.21
N LEU A 138 1.38 -14.12 1.27
CA LEU A 138 1.72 -15.54 1.47
C LEU A 138 3.23 -15.72 1.67
N LEU A 139 4.06 -15.10 0.82
CA LEU A 139 5.52 -15.12 0.99
C LEU A 139 5.94 -14.49 2.32
N TYR A 140 5.34 -13.36 2.70
CA TYR A 140 5.55 -12.72 4.01
C TYR A 140 5.24 -13.68 5.18
N SER A 141 4.09 -14.37 5.13
CA SER A 141 3.66 -15.32 6.16
C SER A 141 4.58 -16.54 6.26
N VAL A 142 5.06 -17.07 5.13
CA VAL A 142 5.99 -18.21 5.13
C VAL A 142 7.36 -17.82 5.69
N PHE A 143 7.90 -16.67 5.27
CA PHE A 143 9.26 -16.29 5.64
C PHE A 143 9.41 -15.71 7.04
N VAL A 144 8.36 -15.06 7.58
CA VAL A 144 8.41 -14.52 8.96
C VAL A 144 8.61 -15.61 10.02
N HIS A 145 8.12 -16.83 9.77
CA HIS A 145 8.24 -17.97 10.69
C HIS A 145 9.58 -18.73 10.58
N GLN A 146 10.36 -18.49 9.53
CA GLN A 146 11.61 -19.23 9.30
C GLN A 146 12.81 -18.64 10.05
N SER A 147 12.74 -17.38 10.48
CA SER A 147 13.82 -16.74 11.23
C SER A 147 13.73 -17.08 12.72
N LYS A 148 14.40 -18.16 13.13
CA LYS A 148 14.27 -18.79 14.47
C LYS A 148 14.83 -17.99 15.66
N SER A 149 15.59 -16.91 15.48
CA SER A 149 16.19 -16.16 16.62
C SER A 149 15.73 -14.69 16.72
N GLN A 150 15.23 -14.10 15.64
CA GLN A 150 14.53 -12.82 15.63
C GLN A 150 13.48 -12.87 14.51
N HIS A 151 12.22 -12.56 14.81
CA HIS A 151 11.08 -12.56 13.87
C HIS A 151 11.22 -11.46 12.79
N GLY A 152 12.23 -11.57 11.93
CA GLY A 152 12.56 -10.60 10.89
C GLY A 152 13.02 -11.27 9.60
N PHE A 153 13.30 -10.45 8.59
CA PHE A 153 13.69 -10.92 7.25
C PHE A 153 15.21 -10.98 7.10
N SER A 154 15.72 -12.09 6.59
CA SER A 154 17.11 -12.24 6.17
C SER A 154 17.33 -11.63 4.78
N ARG A 155 18.58 -11.27 4.45
CA ARG A 155 18.94 -10.71 3.13
C ARG A 155 18.54 -11.61 1.96
N TRP A 156 18.58 -12.93 2.13
CA TRP A 156 18.16 -13.89 1.11
C TRP A 156 16.65 -13.92 0.89
N GLN A 157 15.86 -13.70 1.94
CA GLN A 157 14.40 -13.62 1.81
C GLN A 157 14.00 -12.36 1.03
N ILE A 158 14.69 -11.24 1.24
CA ILE A 158 14.49 -10.01 0.45
C ILE A 158 14.71 -10.28 -1.04
N LEU A 159 15.77 -11.02 -1.39
CA LEU A 159 16.02 -11.39 -2.79
C LEU A 159 14.89 -12.23 -3.40
N VAL A 160 14.17 -13.04 -2.62
CA VAL A 160 12.99 -13.78 -3.11
C VAL A 160 11.83 -12.82 -3.41
N PHE A 161 11.59 -11.82 -2.56
CA PHE A 161 10.59 -10.78 -2.82
C PHE A 161 10.94 -9.98 -4.08
N ASP A 162 12.20 -9.58 -4.24
CA ASP A 162 12.69 -8.86 -5.42
C ASP A 162 12.52 -9.71 -6.69
N ALA A 163 12.91 -10.99 -6.64
CA ALA A 163 12.74 -11.91 -7.76
C ALA A 163 11.26 -12.11 -8.14
N ALA A 164 10.37 -12.24 -7.16
CA ALA A 164 8.93 -12.34 -7.39
C ALA A 164 8.37 -11.06 -8.03
N TYR A 165 8.81 -9.88 -7.59
CA TYR A 165 8.41 -8.61 -8.18
C TYR A 165 8.93 -8.43 -9.62
N ILE A 166 10.19 -8.80 -9.88
CA ILE A 166 10.75 -8.78 -11.24
C ILE A 166 9.96 -9.73 -12.15
N LEU A 167 9.67 -10.96 -11.70
CA LEU A 167 8.87 -11.92 -12.46
C LEU A 167 7.48 -11.38 -12.79
N TYR A 168 6.85 -10.69 -11.83
CA TYR A 168 5.58 -10.01 -12.05
C TYR A 168 5.69 -8.91 -13.12
N ILE A 169 6.69 -8.04 -13.04
CA ILE A 169 6.93 -7.00 -14.05
C ILE A 169 7.12 -7.64 -15.43
N LEU A 170 7.96 -8.68 -15.55
CA LEU A 170 8.19 -9.36 -16.81
C LEU A 170 6.90 -9.98 -17.37
N THR A 171 6.11 -10.65 -16.51
CA THR A 171 4.83 -11.25 -16.91
C THR A 171 3.87 -10.16 -17.42
N MET A 172 3.80 -9.03 -16.72
CA MET A 172 2.96 -7.90 -17.13
C MET A 172 3.40 -7.32 -18.47
N LEU A 173 4.69 -7.09 -18.67
CA LEU A 173 5.21 -6.47 -19.89
C LEU A 173 5.07 -7.37 -21.12
N PHE A 174 5.39 -8.67 -20.98
CA PHE A 174 5.49 -9.58 -22.13
C PHE A 174 4.25 -10.44 -22.36
N VAL A 175 3.47 -10.77 -21.33
CA VAL A 175 2.35 -11.72 -21.44
C VAL A 175 1.00 -11.02 -21.38
N VAL A 176 0.88 -9.98 -20.57
CA VAL A 176 -0.42 -9.30 -20.35
C VAL A 176 -0.58 -8.09 -21.25
N LEU A 177 0.43 -7.22 -21.28
CA LEU A 177 0.36 -5.95 -22.00
C LEU A 177 0.93 -6.03 -23.42
N GLU A 178 1.60 -7.13 -23.78
CA GLU A 178 2.21 -7.38 -25.10
C GLU A 178 2.96 -6.15 -25.65
N LEU A 179 3.76 -5.50 -24.79
CA LEU A 179 4.44 -4.24 -25.15
C LEU A 179 5.62 -4.43 -26.13
N PHE A 180 5.95 -5.68 -26.45
CA PHE A 180 7.05 -6.10 -27.32
C PHE A 180 6.67 -7.30 -28.17
#